data_AF-A0A0C5VQ40-F1
#
_entry.id   AF-A0A0C5VQ40-F1
#
_cell.length_a   1.000
_cell.length_b   1.000
_cell.length_c   1.000
_cell.angle_alpha   90.00
_cell.angle_beta   90.00
_cell.angle_gamma   90.00
#
_symmetry.space_group_name_H-M   'P 1'
#
loop_
_entity.id
_entity.type
_entity.pdbx_description
1 polymer ?
#
loop_
_entity_poly.entity_id
_entity_poly.type
_entity_poly.pdbx_seq_one_letter_code
_entity_poly.pdbx_strand_id
1 'polypeptide(L)'
;MNTETLPKKILRDWQSIRRMTDEIDLLFAADNIPDLLKISQKRQQKIEMFFSHINAHASAYTTQIRDHIADDIDYIRQQHTKIRQLLEQKQQMLLKEQNQLKVRANALKAYGGEE
;
A
#
# COMPACT_ATOMS: atom_id res chain seq x y z
N MET A 1 15.59 38.37 5.63
CA MET A 1 15.85 36.92 5.48
C MET A 1 14.55 36.28 4.98
N ASN A 2 14.48 35.93 3.70
CA ASN A 2 13.34 35.19 3.17
C ASN A 2 13.59 33.70 3.44
N THR A 3 13.07 33.20 4.56
CA THR A 3 12.89 31.76 4.76
C THR A 3 11.83 31.29 3.79
N GLU A 4 12.28 30.87 2.62
CA GLU A 4 11.44 30.22 1.62
C GLU A 4 10.88 28.94 2.24
N THR A 5 9.63 29.02 2.68
CA THR A 5 8.88 27.91 3.24
C THR A 5 8.75 26.80 2.21
N LEU A 6 8.89 25.55 2.67
CA LEU A 6 8.37 24.36 1.98
C LEU A 6 7.04 24.70 1.28
N PRO A 7 6.93 24.56 -0.05
CA PRO A 7 5.70 24.86 -0.75
C PRO A 7 4.55 24.07 -0.12
N LYS A 8 3.55 24.75 0.42
CA LYS A 8 2.43 24.15 1.18
C LYS A 8 1.77 22.99 0.43
N LYS A 9 1.82 23.01 -0.90
CA LYS A 9 1.31 21.95 -1.78
C LYS A 9 2.07 20.63 -1.60
N ILE A 10 3.40 20.66 -1.55
CA ILE A 10 4.25 19.47 -1.41
C ILE A 10 4.01 18.80 -0.06
N LEU A 11 4.03 19.58 1.02
CA LEU A 11 3.71 19.09 2.35
C LEU A 11 2.30 18.46 2.40
N ARG A 12 1.31 19.10 1.77
CA ARG A 12 -0.07 18.59 1.74
C ARG A 12 -0.20 17.29 0.95
N ASP A 13 0.40 17.23 -0.24
CA ASP A 13 0.35 16.04 -1.09
C ASP A 13 1.04 14.86 -0.38
N TRP A 14 2.16 15.14 0.27
CA TRP A 14 2.92 14.17 1.05
C TRP A 14 2.20 13.66 2.30
N GLN A 15 1.65 14.57 3.13
CA GLN A 15 0.82 14.21 4.28
C GLN A 15 -0.41 13.38 3.89
N SER A 16 -0.93 13.60 2.68
CA SER A 16 -2.03 12.80 2.17
C SER A 16 -1.58 11.39 1.77
N ILE A 17 -0.39 11.22 1.19
CA ILE A 17 0.17 9.90 0.88
C ILE A 17 0.40 9.12 2.19
N ARG A 18 0.96 9.79 3.21
CA ARG A 18 1.16 9.19 4.53
C ARG A 18 -0.15 8.71 5.17
N ARG A 19 -1.18 9.55 5.19
CA ARG A 19 -2.52 9.16 5.68
C ARG A 19 -3.10 7.96 4.94
N MET A 20 -2.94 7.90 3.62
CA MET A 20 -3.40 6.74 2.83
C MET A 20 -2.61 5.47 3.18
N THR A 21 -1.32 5.59 3.51
CA THR A 21 -0.53 4.45 3.99
C THR A 21 -1.03 3.94 5.34
N ASP A 22 -1.32 4.84 6.28
CA ASP A 22 -1.86 4.45 7.59
C ASP A 22 -3.27 3.83 7.46
N GLU A 23 -4.09 4.34 6.53
CA GLU A 23 -5.41 3.79 6.20
C GLU A 23 -5.32 2.36 5.64
N ILE A 24 -4.30 2.05 4.84
CA ILE A 24 -4.10 0.69 4.32
C ILE A 24 -3.80 -0.30 5.45
N ASP A 25 -2.98 0.11 6.43
CA ASP A 25 -2.69 -0.72 7.60
C ASP A 25 -3.96 -1.02 8.42
N LEU A 26 -4.84 -0.03 8.60
CA LEU A 26 -6.12 -0.20 9.28
C LEU A 26 -7.06 -1.13 8.50
N LEU A 27 -7.16 -0.94 7.18
CA LEU A 27 -8.00 -1.79 6.32
C LEU A 27 -7.49 -3.23 6.27
N PHE A 28 -6.17 -3.42 6.33
CA PHE A 28 -5.58 -4.75 6.42
C PHE A 28 -5.96 -5.42 7.76
N ALA A 29 -5.81 -4.71 8.87
CA ALA A 29 -6.18 -5.22 10.20
C ALA A 29 -7.68 -5.54 10.30
N ALA A 30 -8.53 -4.82 9.58
CA ALA A 30 -9.97 -5.04 9.50
C ALA A 30 -10.39 -6.13 8.49
N ASP A 31 -9.44 -6.77 7.81
CA ASP A 31 -9.66 -7.74 6.73
C ASP A 31 -10.46 -7.21 5.52
N ASN A 32 -10.58 -5.89 5.38
CA ASN A 32 -11.33 -5.24 4.30
C ASN A 32 -10.47 -5.10 3.04
N ILE A 33 -10.27 -6.22 2.34
CA ILE A 33 -9.44 -6.30 1.13
C ILE A 33 -9.94 -5.41 -0.02
N PRO A 34 -11.25 -5.31 -0.33
CA PRO A 34 -11.72 -4.45 -1.42
C PRO A 34 -11.34 -2.99 -1.25
N ASP A 35 -11.57 -2.42 -0.07
CA ASP A 35 -11.22 -1.01 0.20
C ASP A 35 -9.70 -0.83 0.31
N LEU A 36 -8.98 -1.81 0.86
CA LEU A 36 -7.51 -1.80 0.88
C LEU A 36 -6.93 -1.66 -0.54
N LEU A 37 -7.44 -2.43 -1.50
CA LEU A 37 -6.99 -2.36 -2.89
C LEU A 37 -7.32 -1.01 -3.52
N LYS A 38 -8.51 -0.47 -3.26
CA LYS A 38 -8.95 0.83 -3.76
C LYS A 38 -8.07 1.97 -3.25
N ILE A 39 -7.79 2.01 -1.95
CA ILE A 39 -6.91 3.02 -1.34
C ILE A 39 -5.47 2.83 -1.82
N SER A 40 -4.99 1.59 -1.96
CA SER A 40 -3.64 1.30 -2.48
C SER A 40 -3.43 1.85 -3.89
N GLN A 41 -4.40 1.66 -4.80
CA GLN A 41 -4.34 2.23 -6.15
C GLN A 41 -4.32 3.75 -6.15
N LYS A 42 -5.20 4.37 -5.35
CA LYS A 42 -5.27 5.84 -5.23
C LYS A 42 -3.98 6.42 -4.65
N ARG A 43 -3.39 5.76 -3.66
CA ARG A 43 -2.10 6.13 -3.07
C ARG A 43 -0.99 6.07 -4.13
N GLN A 44 -0.94 5.01 -4.93
CA GLN A 44 0.06 4.84 -5.97
C GLN A 44 0.03 5.97 -7.00
N GLN A 45 -1.16 6.31 -7.52
CA GLN A 45 -1.34 7.45 -8.43
C GLN A 45 -0.84 8.76 -7.81
N LYS A 46 -1.12 8.97 -6.52
CA LYS A 46 -0.71 10.18 -5.81
C LYS A 46 0.80 10.26 -5.61
N ILE A 47 1.46 9.14 -5.35
CA ILE A 47 2.93 9.03 -5.30
C ILE A 47 3.54 9.38 -6.65
N GLU A 48 3.02 8.83 -7.75
CA GLU A 48 3.50 9.11 -9.10
C GLU A 48 3.37 10.59 -9.47
N MET A 49 2.21 11.19 -9.18
CA MET A 49 1.98 12.62 -9.38
C MET A 49 2.93 13.48 -8.54
N PHE A 50 3.16 13.09 -7.29
CA PHE A 50 4.07 13.79 -6.38
C PHE A 50 5.50 13.78 -6.93
N PHE A 51 6.04 12.62 -7.30
CA PHE A 51 7.40 12.54 -7.85
C PHE A 51 7.53 13.23 -9.20
N SER A 52 6.50 13.18 -10.05
CA SER A 52 6.46 13.97 -11.29
C SER A 52 6.57 15.48 -11.01
N HIS A 53 5.82 15.97 -10.02
CA HIS A 53 5.89 17.37 -9.61
C HIS A 53 7.25 17.74 -9.00
N ILE A 54 7.81 16.87 -8.15
CA ILE A 54 9.10 17.11 -7.51
C ILE A 54 10.23 17.15 -8.56
N ASN A 55 10.23 16.22 -9.52
CA ASN A 55 11.26 16.16 -10.55
C ASN A 55 11.21 17.37 -11.50
N ALA A 56 10.02 17.87 -11.81
CA ALA A 56 9.85 19.07 -12.64
C ALA A 56 10.40 20.35 -11.99
N HIS A 57 10.56 20.35 -10.67
CA HIS A 57 11.02 21.50 -9.88
C HIS A 57 12.27 21.17 -9.04
N ALA A 58 13.06 20.17 -9.44
CA ALA A 58 14.18 19.66 -8.64
C ALA A 58 15.23 20.72 -8.23
N SER A 59 15.39 21.78 -9.03
CA SER A 59 16.27 22.91 -8.73
C SER A 59 15.70 23.90 -7.70
N ALA A 60 14.39 23.87 -7.44
CA ALA A 60 13.69 24.80 -6.56
C ALA A 60 13.50 24.27 -5.13
N TYR A 61 13.89 23.02 -4.85
CA TYR A 61 13.75 22.44 -3.52
C TYR A 61 15.08 22.46 -2.75
N THR A 62 15.04 23.16 -1.62
CA THR A 62 16.15 23.22 -0.66
C THR A 62 16.45 21.84 -0.10
N THR A 63 17.69 21.64 0.40
CA THR A 63 18.13 20.38 1.02
C THR A 63 17.17 19.91 2.11
N GLN A 64 16.60 20.85 2.87
CA GLN A 64 15.61 20.57 3.93
C GLN A 64 14.33 19.88 3.44
N ILE A 65 13.86 20.18 2.21
CA ILE A 65 12.68 19.52 1.62
C ILE A 65 13.02 18.09 1.26
N ARG A 66 14.23 17.85 0.74
CA ARG A 66 14.69 16.51 0.39
C ARG A 66 14.87 15.65 1.64
N ASP A 67 15.47 16.21 2.70
CA ASP A 67 15.69 15.50 3.96
C ASP A 67 14.35 15.15 4.65
N HIS A 68 13.40 16.09 4.68
CA HIS A 68 12.08 15.83 5.27
C HIS A 68 11.27 14.77 4.50
N ILE A 69 11.38 14.75 3.17
CA ILE A 69 10.74 13.73 2.33
C ILE A 69 11.47 12.38 2.46
N ALA A 70 12.79 12.37 2.68
CA ALA A 70 13.58 11.13 2.75
C ALA A 70 13.13 10.21 3.89
N ASP A 71 12.97 10.74 5.11
CA ASP A 71 12.52 9.96 6.27
C ASP A 71 11.14 9.32 6.02
N ASP A 72 10.22 10.09 5.44
CA ASP A 72 8.89 9.61 5.12
C ASP A 72 8.88 8.64 3.91
N ILE A 73 9.83 8.76 2.96
CA ILE A 73 10.00 7.79 1.85
C ILE A 73 10.36 6.43 2.44
N ASP A 74 11.31 6.41 3.38
CA ASP A 74 11.73 5.18 4.02
C ASP A 74 10.61 4.60 4.89
N TYR A 75 9.83 5.44 5.58
CA TYR A 75 8.59 5.01 6.25
C TYR A 75 7.62 4.33 5.27
N ILE A 76 7.30 4.98 4.14
CA ILE A 76 6.38 4.42 3.13
C ILE A 76 6.91 3.10 2.57
N ARG A 77 8.21 2.98 2.31
CA ARG A 77 8.84 1.73 1.87
C ARG A 77 8.68 0.63 2.91
N GLN A 78 8.96 0.91 4.18
CA GLN A 78 8.80 -0.05 5.27
C GLN A 78 7.35 -0.54 5.38
N GLN A 79 6.38 0.37 5.33
CA GLN A 79 4.96 -0.01 5.34
C GLN A 79 4.59 -0.84 4.12
N HIS A 80 5.08 -0.48 2.92
CA HIS A 80 4.86 -1.27 1.71
C HIS A 80 5.38 -2.70 1.85
N THR A 81 6.60 -2.87 2.38
CA THR A 81 7.19 -4.19 2.61
C THR A 81 6.36 -5.00 3.60
N LYS A 82 5.91 -4.38 4.70
CA LYS A 82 5.05 -5.01 5.70
C LYS A 82 3.72 -5.47 5.09
N ILE A 83 3.01 -4.57 4.40
CA ILE A 83 1.72 -4.88 3.73
C ILE A 83 1.91 -6.02 2.73
N ARG A 84 3.00 -6.02 1.96
CA ARG A 84 3.30 -7.09 1.00
C ARG A 84 3.47 -8.44 1.71
N GLN A 85 4.28 -8.51 2.76
CA GLN A 85 4.48 -9.75 3.53
C GLN A 85 3.17 -10.28 4.08
N LEU A 86 2.32 -9.39 4.58
CA LEU A 86 1.01 -9.74 5.13
C LEU A 86 0.05 -10.26 4.05
N LEU A 87 0.04 -9.66 2.86
CA LEU A 87 -0.74 -10.14 1.71
C LEU A 87 -0.24 -11.50 1.21
N GLU A 88 1.08 -11.71 1.16
CA GLU A 88 1.68 -13.00 0.79
C GLU A 88 1.28 -14.10 1.78
N GLN A 89 1.30 -13.83 3.08
CA GLN A 89 0.82 -14.76 4.11
C GLN A 89 -0.66 -15.10 3.91
N LYS A 90 -1.52 -14.09 3.69
CA LYS A 90 -2.95 -14.30 3.45
C LYS A 90 -3.20 -15.13 2.18
N GLN A 91 -2.46 -14.87 1.11
CA GLN A 91 -2.55 -15.65 -0.13
C GLN A 91 -2.20 -17.12 0.10
N GLN A 92 -1.15 -17.41 0.88
CA GLN A 92 -0.78 -18.80 1.21
C GLN A 92 -1.87 -19.51 2.03
N MET A 93 -2.50 -18.83 2.99
CA MET A 93 -3.62 -19.40 3.74
C MET A 93 -4.81 -19.74 2.83
N LEU A 94 -5.20 -18.80 1.95
CA LEU A 94 -6.31 -19.02 1.02
C LEU A 94 -6.04 -20.17 0.04
N LEU A 95 -4.80 -20.34 -0.43
CA LEU A 95 -4.41 -21.47 -1.26
C LEU A 95 -4.53 -22.80 -0.50
N LYS A 96 -4.12 -22.83 0.77
CA LYS A 96 -4.27 -24.02 1.63
C LYS A 96 -5.74 -24.38 1.84
N GLU A 97 -6.58 -23.40 2.15
CA GLU A 97 -8.03 -23.61 2.31
C GLU A 97 -8.68 -24.09 1.01
N GLN A 98 -8.33 -23.48 -0.13
CA GLN A 98 -8.82 -23.91 -1.43
C GLN A 98 -8.45 -25.38 -1.71
N ASN A 99 -7.22 -25.80 -1.40
CA ASN A 99 -6.80 -27.18 -1.58
C ASN A 99 -7.56 -28.14 -0.65
N GLN A 100 -7.81 -27.75 0.60
CA GLN A 100 -8.64 -28.54 1.51
C GLN A 100 -10.08 -28.70 0.99
N LEU A 101 -10.67 -27.63 0.45
CA LEU A 101 -12.00 -27.67 -0.16
C LEU A 101 -12.03 -28.58 -1.40
N LYS A 102 -10.99 -28.55 -2.25
CA LYS A 102 -10.86 -29.48 -3.39
C LYS A 102 -10.78 -30.93 -2.95
N VAL A 103 -9.98 -31.22 -1.92
CA VAL A 103 -9.88 -32.58 -1.35
C VAL A 103 -11.22 -33.04 -0.79
N ARG A 104 -11.92 -32.18 -0.03
CA ARG A 104 -13.27 -32.47 0.48
C ARG A 104 -14.27 -32.71 -0.65
N ALA A 105 -14.27 -31.88 -1.68
CA ALA A 105 -15.16 -32.04 -2.82
C ALA A 105 -14.90 -33.35 -3.57
N ASN A 106 -13.62 -33.72 -3.78
CA ASN A 106 -13.24 -34.98 -4.40
C ASN A 106 -13.63 -36.18 -3.54
N ALA A 107 -13.43 -36.10 -2.21
CA ALA A 107 -13.86 -37.13 -1.29
C ALA A 107 -15.39 -37.30 -1.33
N LEU A 108 -16.16 -36.20 -1.29
CA LEU A 108 -17.62 -36.24 -1.41
C LEU A 108 -18.09 -36.86 -2.73
N LYS A 109 -17.43 -36.57 -3.85
CA LYS A 109 -17.71 -37.24 -5.14
C LYS A 109 -17.40 -38.74 -5.10
N ALA A 110 -16.33 -39.15 -4.41
CA ALA A 110 -15.97 -40.56 -4.28
C ALA A 110 -16.92 -41.32 -3.33
N TYR A 111 -17.46 -40.66 -2.29
CA TYR A 111 -18.40 -41.25 -1.34
C TYR A 111 -19.86 -41.24 -1.83
N GLY A 112 -20.28 -40.18 -2.51
CA GLY A 112 -21.62 -40.03 -3.09
C GLY A 112 -21.71 -40.61 -4.49
N GLY A 113 -21.07 -41.77 -4.71
CA GLY A 113 -20.95 -42.42 -6.01
C GLY A 113 -22.20 -42.30 -6.88
N GLU A 114 -22.02 -41.78 -8.08
CA GLU A 114 -22.88 -42.15 -9.20
C GLU A 114 -22.66 -43.64 -9.46
N GLU A 115 -23.64 -44.44 -9.03
CA GLU A 115 -24.28 -45.37 -9.96
C GLU A 115 -24.95 -44.58 -11.11
#